data_AF-A0A392QK46-F1
#
_entry.id   AF-A0A392QK46-F1
#
_cell.length_a   1.000
_cell.length_b   1.000
_cell.length_c   1.000
_cell.angle_alpha   90.00
_cell.angle_beta   90.00
_cell.angle_gamma   90.00
#
_symmetry.space_group_name_H-M   'P 1'
#
loop_
_entity.id
_entity.type
_entity.pdbx_description
1 polymer ?
#
loop_
_entity_poly.entity_id
_entity_poly.type
_entity_poly.pdbx_seq_one_letter_code
_entity_poly.pdbx_strand_id
1 'polypeptide(L)' 'MVTAQGRVDPNQNTGIVIQKCRIGATKDLEGVKNNFPTYLGRPWKEYSRTVIMQSSISDVIQPVGWHEWN' A
#
# COMPACT_ATOMS: atom_id res chain seq x y z
N MET A 1 3.54 -6.00 1.46
CA MET A 1 3.43 -4.60 0.98
C MET A 1 2.61 -4.58 -0.28
N VAL A 2 1.61 -3.70 -0.41
CA VAL A 2 0.81 -3.58 -1.65
C VAL A 2 1.53 -2.73 -2.70
N THR A 3 2.14 -1.61 -2.30
CA THR A 3 2.85 -0.69 -3.23
C THR A 3 4.28 -0.37 -2.78
N ALA A 4 5.13 -0.04 -3.74
CA ALA A 4 6.49 0.47 -3.52
C ALA A 4 6.85 1.49 -4.63
N GLN A 5 6.18 2.64 -4.63
CA GLN A 5 6.29 3.61 -5.73
C GLN A 5 7.67 4.30 -5.72
N GLY A 6 8.28 4.41 -6.90
CA GLY A 6 9.70 4.76 -7.07
C GLY A 6 9.97 6.11 -7.74
N ARG A 7 9.15 7.13 -7.51
CA ARG A 7 9.44 8.47 -8.05
C ARG A 7 10.71 9.03 -7.40
N VAL A 8 11.68 9.43 -8.22
CA VAL A 8 13.01 9.90 -7.79
C VAL A 8 13.21 11.41 -7.93
N ASP A 9 12.35 12.08 -8.69
CA ASP A 9 12.47 13.51 -8.98
C ASP A 9 11.08 14.17 -8.79
N PRO A 10 10.98 15.31 -8.08
CA PRO A 10 9.71 15.99 -7.85
C PRO A 10 9.02 16.46 -9.13
N ASN A 11 9.78 16.71 -10.21
CA ASN A 11 9.30 17.15 -11.51
C ASN A 11 8.74 16.00 -12.37
N GLN A 12 8.94 14.74 -11.95
CA GLN A 12 8.31 13.60 -12.61
C GLN A 12 6.79 13.59 -12.36
N ASN A 13 6.03 13.46 -13.45
CA ASN A 13 4.57 13.38 -13.47
C ASN A 13 4.05 11.95 -13.22
N THR A 14 4.79 11.14 -12.44
CA THR A 14 4.47 9.73 -12.15
C THR A 14 3.84 9.54 -10.76
N GLY A 15 3.16 8.40 -10.56
CA GLY A 15 2.52 8.01 -9.31
C GLY A 15 1.67 6.75 -9.48
N ILE A 16 1.22 6.15 -8.37
CA ILE A 16 0.23 5.07 -8.38
C ILE A 16 -1.11 5.62 -7.84
N VAL A 17 -2.22 5.33 -8.52
CA VAL A 17 -3.57 5.63 -8.05
C VAL A 17 -4.40 4.35 -8.07
N ILE A 18 -4.97 3.98 -6.93
CA ILE A 18 -5.90 2.85 -6.78
C ILE A 18 -7.28 3.45 -6.44
N GLN A 19 -8.21 3.37 -7.40
CA GLN A 19 -9.54 3.98 -7.29
C GLN A 19 -10.65 2.96 -7.53
N LYS A 20 -11.68 2.96 -6.68
CA LYS A 20 -12.85 2.05 -6.79
C LYS A 20 -12.46 0.57 -6.78
N CYS A 21 -11.43 0.22 -6.00
CA CYS A 21 -10.94 -1.15 -5.87
C CYS A 21 -11.39 -1.81 -4.55
N ARG A 22 -11.13 -3.12 -4.44
CA ARG A 22 -11.30 -3.91 -3.22
C ARG A 22 -9.93 -4.44 -2.80
N ILE A 23 -9.46 -4.07 -1.62
CA ILE A 23 -8.19 -4.54 -1.04
C ILE A 23 -8.52 -5.50 0.10
N GLY A 24 -8.00 -6.73 0.04
CA GLY A 24 -8.25 -7.77 1.04
C GLY A 24 -7.25 -8.92 0.96
N ALA A 25 -7.42 -9.92 1.82
CA ALA A 25 -6.56 -11.09 1.87
C ALA A 25 -7.09 -12.22 0.97
N THR A 26 -6.18 -13.09 0.53
CA THR A 26 -6.52 -14.42 0.01
C THR A 26 -6.93 -15.35 1.14
N LYS A 27 -7.63 -16.45 0.83
CA LYS A 27 -8.18 -17.37 1.84
C LYS A 27 -7.12 -17.99 2.75
N ASP A 28 -5.95 -18.27 2.20
CA ASP A 28 -4.80 -18.83 2.91
C ASP A 28 -4.13 -17.83 3.87
N LEU A 29 -4.22 -16.53 3.58
CA LEU A 29 -3.71 -15.47 4.46
C LEU A 29 -4.74 -15.07 5.55
N GLU A 30 -6.03 -15.09 5.24
CA GLU A 30 -7.09 -14.56 6.12
C GLU A 30 -7.03 -15.10 7.56
N GLY A 31 -6.83 -16.41 7.72
CA GLY A 31 -6.77 -17.06 9.04
C GLY A 31 -5.48 -16.81 9.83
N VAL A 32 -4.43 -16.30 9.17
CA VAL A 32 -3.11 -16.07 9.77
C VAL A 32 -2.61 -14.64 9.59
N LYS A 33 -3.46 -13.70 9.15
CA LYS A 33 -3.10 -12.31 8.83
C LYS A 33 -2.44 -11.55 9.98
N ASN A 34 -2.74 -11.92 11.23
CA ASN A 34 -2.10 -11.32 12.42
C ASN A 34 -0.62 -11.71 12.56
N ASN A 35 -0.21 -12.84 11.98
CA ASN A 35 1.19 -13.28 11.97
C ASN A 35 1.98 -12.66 10.80
N PHE A 36 1.28 -12.12 9.79
CA PHE A 36 1.87 -11.60 8.55
C PHE A 36 1.35 -10.19 8.25
N PRO A 37 1.93 -9.16 8.90
CA PRO A 37 1.49 -7.77 8.73
C PRO A 37 1.50 -7.30 7.27
N THR A 38 0.41 -6.69 6.82
CA THR A 38 0.29 -6.10 5.47
C THR A 38 0.06 -4.60 5.56
N TYR A 39 0.69 -3.85 4.65
CA TYR A 39 0.64 -2.39 4.57
C TYR A 39 0.32 -1.94 3.15
N LEU A 40 -0.28 -0.76 3.02
CA LEU A 40 -0.63 -0.11 1.74
C LEU A 40 0.62 0.15 0.88
N GLY A 41 1.76 0.43 1.50
CA GLY A 41 3.03 0.50 0.81
C GLY A 41 4.17 1.03 1.66
N ARG A 42 5.31 1.21 0.99
CA ARG A 42 6.51 1.85 1.53
C ARG A 42 7.23 2.68 0.46
N PRO A 43 7.91 3.79 0.82
CA PRO A 43 8.50 4.69 -0.16
C PRO A 43 9.83 4.13 -0.70
N TRP A 44 9.83 3.51 -1.88
CA TRP A 44 11.08 2.99 -2.47
C TRP A 44 12.09 4.10 -2.79
N LYS A 45 11.59 5.29 -3.13
CA LYS A 45 12.40 6.46 -3.47
C LYS A 45 11.85 7.70 -2.78
N GLU A 46 12.71 8.71 -2.64
CA GLU A 46 12.49 9.92 -1.85
C GLU A 46 11.16 10.63 -2.16
N TYR A 47 10.75 10.66 -3.43
CA TYR A 47 9.55 11.36 -3.86
C TYR A 47 8.35 10.44 -4.07
N SER A 48 8.34 9.26 -3.45
CA SER A 48 7.28 8.25 -3.59
C SER A 48 5.89 8.87 -3.47
N ARG A 49 5.00 8.58 -4.43
CA ARG A 49 3.65 9.14 -4.48
C ARG A 49 2.62 8.08 -4.86
N THR A 50 1.75 7.77 -3.91
CA THR A 50 0.67 6.79 -4.05
C THR A 50 -0.61 7.32 -3.45
N VAL A 51 -1.75 7.16 -4.14
CA VAL A 51 -3.08 7.53 -3.65
C VAL A 51 -4.01 6.32 -3.69
N ILE A 52 -4.77 6.11 -2.64
CA ILE A 52 -5.85 5.11 -2.57
C ILE A 52 -7.13 5.84 -2.22
N MET A 53 -8.15 5.75 -3.08
CA MET A 53 -9.39 6.51 -2.90
C MET A 53 -10.63 5.72 -3.34
N GLN A 54 -11.77 6.03 -2.73
CA GLN A 54 -13.07 5.42 -3.05
C GLN A 54 -13.04 3.88 -3.08
N SER A 55 -12.19 3.26 -2.27
CA SER A 55 -11.93 1.82 -2.28
C SER A 55 -12.35 1.20 -0.95
N SER A 56 -12.78 -0.05 -0.97
CA SER A 56 -13.05 -0.81 0.26
C SER A 56 -11.79 -1.56 0.67
N ILE A 57 -11.39 -1.44 1.93
CA ILE A 57 -10.17 -2.04 2.48
C ILE A 57 -10.58 -2.93 3.66
N SER A 58 -10.23 -4.22 3.61
CA SER A 58 -10.46 -5.12 4.76
C SER A 58 -9.43 -4.88 5.86
N ASP A 59 -9.64 -5.52 7.01
CA ASP A 59 -8.77 -5.49 8.19
C ASP A 59 -7.42 -6.23 8.00
N VAL A 60 -7.10 -6.68 6.78
CA VAL A 60 -5.76 -7.22 6.46
C VAL A 60 -4.67 -6.14 6.54
N ILE A 61 -5.03 -4.88 6.29
CA ILE A 61 -4.11 -3.75 6.36
C ILE A 61 -3.95 -3.31 7.81
N GLN A 62 -2.71 -3.22 8.28
CA GLN A 62 -2.39 -2.71 9.62
C GLN A 62 -2.94 -1.28 9.82
N PRO A 63 -3.42 -0.92 11.03
CA PRO A 63 -3.99 0.41 11.29
C PRO A 63 -3.05 1.59 10.97
N VAL A 64 -1.74 1.41 11.10
CA VAL A 64 -0.72 2.41 10.73
C VAL A 64 -0.71 2.72 9.21
N GLY A 65 -1.25 1.81 8.39
CA GLY A 65 -1.44 1.98 6.95
C GLY A 65 -0.16 1.81 6.13
N TRP A 66 0.87 2.60 6.42
CA TRP A 66 2.12 2.67 5.66
C TRP A 66 3.30 2.16 6.48
N HIS A 67 4.37 1.74 5.79
CA HIS A 67 5.61 1.29 6.42
C HIS A 67 6.79 2.12 5.92
N GLU A 68 7.73 2.42 6.81
CA GLU A 68 8.97 3.11 6.48
C GLU A 68 9.84 2.26 5.52
N TRP A 69 10.74 2.90 4.79
CA TRP A 69 11.71 2.18 3.97
C TRP A 69 12.94 1.78 4.78
N ASN A 70 13.50 2.73 5.53
CA ASN A 70 14.65 2.61 6.43
C ASN A 70 14.41 3.46 7.67
#